data_AF-A0A919MGV9-F1
#
_entry.id   AF-A0A919MGV9-F1
#
_cell.length_a   1.000
_cell.length_b   1.000
_cell.length_c   1.000
_cell.angle_alpha   90.00
_cell.angle_beta   90.00
_cell.angle_gamma   90.00
#
_symmetry.space_group_name_H-M   'P 1'
#
loop_
_entity.id
_entity.type
_entity.pdbx_description
1 polymer ?
#
loop_
_entity_poly.entity_id
_entity_poly.type
_entity_poly.pdbx_seq_one_letter_code
_entity_poly.pdbx_strand_id
1 'polypeptide(L)'
;MIVNGHGGNYLLRNVVQQSTTVRPRMALFPASEDWVTARVDAGCETGSHEDMHGGEVEVSLLLHGAPELLRDGYESADHAADERVDLLTLGMSAYTSSGIIGRPSLGTADKGAAVLDSLSRSFARVHKLLEP
;
A
#
# COMPACT_ATOMS: atom_id res chain seq x y z
N MET A 1 0.74 -14.30 11.19
CA MET A 1 0.78 -13.35 10.05
C MET A 1 0.22 -12.03 10.53
N ILE A 2 0.84 -10.91 10.16
CA ILE A 2 0.29 -9.56 10.32
C ILE A 2 0.07 -8.99 8.92
N VAL A 3 -1.18 -8.67 8.58
CA VAL A 3 -1.51 -7.96 7.34
C VAL A 3 -1.49 -6.46 7.64
N ASN A 4 -0.63 -5.71 6.97
CA ASN A 4 -0.38 -4.29 7.21
C ASN A 4 -0.66 -3.48 5.95
N GLY A 5 -1.69 -2.64 6.01
CA GLY A 5 -2.05 -1.70 4.93
C GLY A 5 -1.43 -0.31 5.06
N HIS A 6 -0.63 -0.04 6.10
CA HIS A 6 -0.13 1.32 6.37
C HIS A 6 1.41 1.37 6.50
N GLY A 7 2.04 2.20 5.67
CA GLY A 7 3.50 2.34 5.62
C GLY A 7 4.14 2.89 6.91
N GLY A 8 3.40 3.73 7.65
CA GLY A 8 3.86 4.36 8.90
C GLY A 8 4.04 3.39 10.09
N ASN A 9 3.61 2.14 9.97
CA ASN A 9 3.79 1.10 10.98
C ASN A 9 5.23 0.52 10.98
N TYR A 10 6.25 1.40 10.96
CA TYR A 10 7.66 1.06 10.83
C TYR A 10 8.13 0.01 11.85
N LEU A 11 7.66 0.13 13.10
CA LEU A 11 8.04 -0.75 14.20
C LEU A 11 7.70 -2.22 13.94
N LEU A 12 6.64 -2.51 13.18
CA LEU A 12 6.23 -3.89 12.90
C LEU A 12 7.31 -4.68 12.16
N ARG A 13 8.10 -4.03 11.30
CA ARG A 13 9.21 -4.68 10.59
C ARG A 13 10.23 -5.23 11.58
N ASN A 14 10.61 -4.42 12.58
CA ASN A 14 11.56 -4.82 13.61
C ASN A 14 10.99 -5.96 14.48
N VAL A 15 9.75 -5.82 14.96
CA VAL A 15 9.10 -6.84 15.80
C VAL A 15 9.02 -8.19 15.09
N VAL A 16 8.56 -8.20 13.83
CA VAL A 16 8.46 -9.43 13.05
C VAL A 16 9.83 -10.00 12.74
N GLN A 17 10.83 -9.19 12.40
CA GLN A 17 12.19 -9.68 12.16
C GLN A 17 12.78 -10.33 13.43
N GLN A 18 12.62 -9.70 14.60
CA GLN A 18 13.10 -10.28 15.86
C GLN A 18 12.41 -11.60 16.21
N SER A 19 11.12 -11.75 15.87
CA SER A 19 10.39 -13.01 16.09
C SER A 19 10.99 -14.21 15.36
N THR A 20 11.79 -13.99 14.31
CA THR A 20 12.43 -15.10 13.56
C THR A 20 13.49 -15.85 14.37
N THR A 21 13.97 -15.26 15.47
CA THR A 21 14.94 -15.88 16.39
C THR A 21 14.30 -16.90 17.35
N VAL A 22 12.98 -16.91 17.43
CA VAL A 22 12.19 -17.79 18.30
C VAL A 22 11.08 -18.47 17.48
N ARG A 23 10.49 -19.55 18.01
CA ARG A 23 9.30 -20.17 17.43
C ARG A 23 8.07 -19.80 18.27
N PRO A 24 6.89 -19.61 17.65
CA PRO A 24 6.60 -19.69 16.21
C PRO A 24 7.13 -18.49 15.41
N ARG A 25 7.36 -18.68 14.11
CA ARG A 25 7.77 -17.59 13.19
C ARG A 25 6.59 -16.65 12.96
N MET A 26 6.87 -15.36 12.75
CA MET A 26 5.88 -14.39 12.28
C MET A 26 6.26 -13.86 10.89
N ALA A 27 5.28 -13.32 10.17
CA ALA A 27 5.49 -12.59 8.92
C ALA A 27 4.66 -11.31 8.92
N LEU A 28 5.19 -10.29 8.24
CA LEU A 28 4.56 -9.01 7.95
C LEU A 28 4.27 -8.98 6.45
N PHE A 29 3.02 -8.75 6.07
CA PHE A 29 2.57 -8.82 4.69
C PHE A 29 1.65 -7.65 4.34
N PRO A 30 1.66 -7.10 3.12
CA PRO A 30 2.65 -7.36 2.06
C PRO A 30 4.02 -6.76 2.36
N ALA A 31 5.08 -7.36 1.80
CA ALA A 31 6.41 -6.75 1.79
C ALA A 31 6.50 -5.65 0.70
N SER A 32 7.59 -4.88 0.71
CA SER A 32 7.80 -3.82 -0.29
C SER A 32 7.78 -4.37 -1.73
N GLU A 33 8.39 -5.54 -1.94
CA GLU A 33 8.48 -6.21 -3.23
C GLU A 33 7.13 -6.77 -3.70
N ASP A 34 6.27 -7.19 -2.75
CA ASP A 34 4.91 -7.65 -3.07
C ASP A 34 4.07 -6.49 -3.61
N TRP A 35 4.21 -5.30 -3.02
CA TRP A 35 3.56 -4.08 -3.52
C TRP A 35 4.07 -3.65 -4.89
N VAL A 36 5.39 -3.69 -5.12
CA VAL A 36 5.98 -3.38 -6.43
C VAL A 36 5.45 -4.35 -7.49
N THR A 37 5.43 -5.64 -7.19
CA THR A 37 4.91 -6.67 -8.11
C THR A 37 3.44 -6.45 -8.42
N ALA A 38 2.62 -6.19 -7.39
CA ALA A 38 1.18 -5.97 -7.57
C ALA A 38 0.88 -4.73 -8.43
N ARG A 39 1.66 -3.65 -8.29
CA ARG A 39 1.55 -2.46 -9.15
C ARG A 39 1.85 -2.79 -10.61
N VAL A 40 2.90 -3.56 -10.87
CA VAL A 40 3.26 -3.99 -12.24
C VAL A 40 2.18 -4.89 -12.83
N ASP A 41 1.73 -5.90 -12.08
CA ASP A 41 0.68 -6.84 -12.51
C ASP A 41 -0.64 -6.12 -12.83
N ALA A 42 -0.97 -5.06 -12.09
CA ALA A 42 -2.17 -4.26 -12.30
C ALA A 42 -2.04 -3.19 -13.40
N GLY A 43 -0.84 -2.98 -13.95
CA GLY A 43 -0.59 -1.88 -14.89
C GLY A 43 -0.77 -0.51 -14.24
N CYS A 44 -0.39 -0.37 -12.97
CA CYS A 44 -0.36 0.93 -12.31
C CYS A 44 0.65 1.84 -13.01
N GLU A 45 0.28 3.10 -13.17
CA GLU A 45 1.13 4.12 -13.77
C GLU A 45 2.11 4.71 -12.76
N THR A 46 1.74 4.67 -11.48
CA THR A 46 2.51 5.22 -10.36
C THR A 46 3.28 4.17 -9.57
N GLY A 47 4.51 4.51 -9.20
CA GLY A 47 5.35 3.77 -8.28
C GLY A 47 5.00 4.04 -6.80
N SER A 48 5.50 3.18 -5.91
CA SER A 48 5.22 3.27 -4.45
C SER A 48 5.70 4.56 -3.77
N HIS A 49 6.63 5.31 -4.38
CA HIS A 49 7.12 6.56 -3.81
C HIS A 49 6.22 7.75 -4.14
N GLU A 50 5.82 7.90 -5.39
CA GLU A 50 4.91 8.97 -5.83
C GLU A 50 3.46 8.71 -5.37
N ASP A 51 3.05 7.45 -5.27
CA ASP A 51 1.74 7.00 -4.80
C ASP A 51 1.75 6.65 -3.31
N MET A 52 1.97 7.67 -2.48
CA MET A 52 2.22 7.50 -1.04
C MET A 52 0.93 7.32 -0.22
N HIS A 53 -0.10 8.12 -0.47
CA HIS A 53 -1.34 8.09 0.31
C HIS A 53 -2.53 8.64 -0.49
N GLY A 54 -3.63 7.90 -0.51
CA GLY A 54 -4.88 8.26 -1.16
C GLY A 54 -4.79 8.34 -2.68
N GLY A 55 -3.83 7.65 -3.30
CA GLY A 55 -3.64 7.70 -4.75
C GLY A 55 -4.08 6.43 -5.48
N GLU A 56 -3.39 6.09 -6.55
CA GLU A 56 -3.85 5.17 -7.58
C GLU A 56 -4.23 3.80 -7.01
N VAL A 57 -3.35 3.18 -6.21
CA VAL A 57 -3.60 1.82 -5.69
C VAL A 57 -4.72 1.81 -4.64
N GLU A 58 -4.69 2.74 -3.68
CA GLU A 58 -5.70 2.78 -2.61
C GLU A 58 -7.11 3.05 -3.18
N VAL A 59 -7.22 3.99 -4.13
CA VAL A 59 -8.48 4.26 -4.82
C VAL A 59 -8.90 3.07 -5.68
N SER A 60 -7.99 2.43 -6.40
CA SER A 60 -8.31 1.23 -7.20
C SER A 60 -8.88 0.11 -6.33
N LEU A 61 -8.28 -0.15 -5.17
CA LEU A 61 -8.76 -1.15 -4.21
C LEU A 61 -10.17 -0.82 -3.70
N LEU A 62 -10.45 0.45 -3.38
CA LEU A 62 -11.78 0.88 -2.97
C LEU A 62 -12.79 0.78 -4.11
N LEU A 63 -12.45 1.22 -5.33
CA LEU A 63 -13.32 1.08 -6.51
C LEU A 63 -13.72 -0.37 -6.77
N HIS A 64 -12.81 -1.32 -6.52
CA HIS A 64 -13.07 -2.73 -6.69
C HIS A 64 -13.94 -3.32 -5.57
N GLY A 65 -13.59 -3.04 -4.31
CA GLY A 65 -14.15 -3.77 -3.15
C GLY A 65 -15.24 -3.04 -2.38
N ALA A 66 -15.24 -1.70 -2.38
CA ALA A 66 -16.13 -0.86 -1.59
C ALA A 66 -16.26 0.56 -2.20
N PRO A 67 -16.75 0.68 -3.45
CA PRO A 67 -16.80 1.96 -4.16
C PRO A 67 -17.64 3.01 -3.44
N GLU A 68 -18.62 2.59 -2.63
CA GLU A 68 -19.47 3.47 -1.81
C GLU A 68 -18.71 4.23 -0.71
N LEU A 69 -17.47 3.85 -0.41
CA LEU A 69 -16.61 4.54 0.54
C LEU A 69 -15.80 5.69 -0.09
N LEU A 70 -15.77 5.78 -1.42
CA LEU A 70 -15.16 6.90 -2.13
C LEU A 70 -16.11 8.09 -2.13
N ARG A 71 -15.55 9.26 -1.81
CA ARG A 71 -16.28 10.53 -1.85
C ARG A 71 -16.09 11.18 -3.20
N ASP A 72 -17.13 11.85 -3.68
CA ASP A 72 -17.09 12.66 -4.90
C ASP A 72 -15.88 13.62 -4.89
N GLY A 73 -15.25 13.78 -6.06
CA GLY A 73 -14.15 14.71 -6.28
C GLY A 73 -12.75 14.08 -6.20
N TYR A 74 -12.65 12.81 -5.80
CA TYR A 74 -11.37 12.07 -5.77
C TYR A 74 -10.70 12.04 -7.15
N GLU A 75 -11.49 12.04 -8.23
CA GLU A 75 -11.04 12.01 -9.62
C GLU A 75 -10.22 13.24 -10.02
N SER A 76 -10.34 14.33 -9.26
CA SER A 76 -9.65 15.60 -9.49
C SER A 76 -8.63 15.94 -8.41
N ALA A 77 -8.38 15.00 -7.49
CA ALA A 77 -7.62 15.23 -6.27
C ALA A 77 -6.14 14.81 -6.34
N ASP A 78 -5.63 14.62 -7.56
CA ASP A 78 -4.19 14.38 -7.81
C ASP A 78 -3.33 15.44 -7.12
N HIS A 79 -2.35 14.98 -6.34
CA HIS A 79 -1.40 15.85 -5.67
C HIS A 79 -0.04 15.19 -5.60
N ALA A 80 0.96 15.80 -6.24
CA ALA A 80 2.33 15.34 -6.20
C ALA A 80 3.10 16.06 -5.09
N ALA A 81 3.88 15.31 -4.34
CA ALA A 81 4.81 15.84 -3.37
C ALA A 81 5.95 14.83 -3.22
N ASP A 82 6.75 14.60 -4.25
CA ASP A 82 7.75 13.51 -4.23
C ASP A 82 8.96 13.82 -3.34
N GLU A 83 9.31 15.10 -3.23
CA GLU A 83 10.37 15.58 -2.36
C GLU A 83 9.85 15.78 -0.93
N ARG A 84 9.96 14.71 -0.12
CA ARG A 84 9.47 14.67 1.27
C ARG A 84 10.57 14.36 2.27
N VAL A 85 11.72 15.01 2.13
CA VAL A 85 12.94 14.70 2.88
C VAL A 85 12.78 14.80 4.40
N ASP A 86 11.93 15.72 4.86
CA ASP A 86 11.68 15.96 6.28
C ASP A 86 10.35 15.36 6.78
N LEU A 87 9.76 14.41 6.04
CA LEU A 87 8.45 13.81 6.38
C LEU A 87 8.36 13.30 7.82
N LEU A 88 9.43 12.66 8.32
CA LEU A 88 9.47 12.14 9.70
C LEU A 88 9.52 13.25 10.76
N THR A 89 9.90 14.47 10.38
CA THR A 89 10.05 15.62 11.28
C THR A 89 8.84 16.55 11.20
N LEU A 90 8.40 16.89 9.98
CA LEU A 90 7.34 17.87 9.73
C LEU A 90 5.95 17.23 9.60
N GLY A 91 5.89 15.93 9.33
CA GLY A 91 4.65 15.21 9.09
C GLY A 91 4.00 15.54 7.73
N MET A 92 2.90 14.83 7.42
CA MET A 92 2.19 14.94 6.14
C MET A 92 1.62 16.34 5.86
N SER A 93 1.24 17.09 6.89
CA SER A 93 0.61 18.41 6.73
C SER A 93 1.55 19.46 6.11
N ALA A 94 2.87 19.23 6.14
CA ALA A 94 3.83 20.07 5.42
C ALA A 94 3.83 19.81 3.90
N TYR A 95 3.27 18.69 3.44
CA TYR A 95 3.34 18.23 2.05
C TYR A 95 1.98 18.16 1.36
N THR A 96 0.87 18.15 2.11
CA THR A 96 -0.49 18.12 1.56
C THR A 96 -1.50 18.75 2.52
N SER A 97 -2.47 19.47 1.98
CA SER A 97 -3.61 20.02 2.73
C SER A 97 -4.84 19.11 2.70
N SER A 98 -4.94 18.22 1.70
CA SER A 98 -6.05 17.26 1.55
C SER A 98 -5.76 15.91 2.22
N GLY A 99 -4.49 15.62 2.49
CA GLY A 99 -4.02 14.30 2.91
C GLY A 99 -3.59 13.41 1.73
N ILE A 100 -3.93 13.78 0.49
CA ILE A 100 -3.56 13.01 -0.70
C ILE A 100 -2.13 13.36 -1.12
N ILE A 101 -1.33 12.33 -1.40
CA ILE A 101 -0.04 12.38 -2.09
C ILE A 101 -0.01 11.19 -3.04
N GLY A 102 -0.33 11.42 -4.30
CA GLY A 102 -0.52 10.40 -5.33
C GLY A 102 -1.52 10.82 -6.39
N ARG A 103 -1.93 9.87 -7.23
CA ARG A 103 -2.82 10.09 -8.38
C ARG A 103 -4.11 9.28 -8.30
N PRO A 104 -5.06 9.63 -7.42
CA PRO A 104 -6.36 8.96 -7.32
C PRO A 104 -7.14 8.93 -8.63
N SER A 105 -6.93 9.92 -9.52
CA SER A 105 -7.58 9.98 -10.84
C SER A 105 -7.27 8.80 -11.76
N LEU A 106 -6.15 8.10 -11.52
CA LEU A 106 -5.72 6.93 -12.30
C LEU A 106 -6.31 5.61 -11.78
N GLY A 107 -7.02 5.67 -10.64
CA GLY A 107 -7.59 4.48 -10.01
C GLY A 107 -8.72 3.89 -10.84
N THR A 108 -8.76 2.56 -10.94
CA THR A 108 -9.87 1.83 -11.59
C THR A 108 -10.21 0.56 -10.81
N ALA A 109 -11.45 0.09 -10.92
CA ALA A 109 -11.86 -1.18 -10.30
C ALA A 109 -11.07 -2.39 -10.84
N ASP A 110 -10.70 -2.37 -12.13
CA ASP A 110 -9.90 -3.44 -12.75
C ASP A 110 -8.48 -3.48 -12.19
N LYS A 111 -7.84 -2.32 -12.02
CA LYS A 111 -6.54 -2.21 -11.33
C LYS A 111 -6.65 -2.77 -9.90
N GLY A 112 -7.74 -2.47 -9.19
CA GLY A 112 -7.96 -2.97 -7.83
C GLY A 112 -8.08 -4.49 -7.76
N ALA A 113 -8.84 -5.09 -8.69
CA ALA A 113 -8.95 -6.52 -8.83
C ALA A 113 -7.58 -7.18 -9.07
N ALA A 114 -6.80 -6.62 -10.00
CA ALA A 114 -5.48 -7.14 -10.36
C ALA A 114 -4.46 -7.03 -9.22
N VAL A 115 -4.48 -5.91 -8.45
CA VAL A 115 -3.66 -5.76 -7.24
C VAL A 115 -4.00 -6.84 -6.22
N LEU A 116 -5.30 -7.07 -5.93
CA LEU A 116 -5.71 -8.09 -4.97
C LEU A 116 -5.34 -9.50 -5.40
N ASP A 117 -5.47 -9.82 -6.68
CA ASP A 117 -5.09 -11.13 -7.23
C ASP A 117 -3.57 -11.36 -7.11
N SER A 118 -2.75 -10.35 -7.45
CA SER A 118 -1.30 -10.41 -7.27
C SER A 118 -0.89 -10.58 -5.80
N LEU A 119 -1.48 -9.80 -4.90
CA LEU A 119 -1.25 -9.92 -3.47
C LEU A 119 -1.71 -11.27 -2.92
N SER A 120 -2.80 -11.84 -3.43
CA SER A 120 -3.28 -13.16 -3.02
C SER A 120 -2.28 -14.28 -3.36
N ARG A 121 -1.66 -14.22 -4.55
CA ARG A 121 -0.57 -15.13 -4.91
C ARG A 121 0.63 -15.01 -3.97
N SER A 122 1.06 -13.78 -3.70
CA SER A 122 2.18 -13.51 -2.78
C SER A 122 1.86 -13.94 -1.34
N PHE A 123 0.61 -13.74 -0.90
CA PHE A 123 0.15 -14.18 0.41
C PHE A 123 0.26 -15.69 0.56
N ALA A 124 -0.16 -16.48 -0.43
CA ALA A 124 -0.09 -17.94 -0.38
C ALA A 124 1.35 -18.45 -0.17
N ARG A 125 2.33 -17.81 -0.84
CA ARG A 125 3.77 -18.09 -0.65
C ARG A 125 4.19 -17.87 0.81
N VAL A 126 3.85 -16.72 1.38
CA VAL A 126 4.28 -16.37 2.76
C VAL A 126 3.53 -17.20 3.80
N HIS A 127 2.24 -17.49 3.58
CA HIS A 127 1.45 -18.37 4.43
C HIS A 127 2.11 -19.75 4.58
N LYS A 128 2.56 -20.35 3.47
CA LYS A 128 3.26 -21.64 3.47
C LYS A 128 4.55 -21.63 4.31
N LEU A 129 5.25 -20.50 4.43
CA LEU A 129 6.47 -20.37 5.24
C LEU A 129 6.19 -20.35 6.76
N LEU A 130 4.94 -20.12 7.15
CA LEU A 130 4.50 -20.09 8.55
C LEU A 130 3.91 -21.43 9.01
N GLU A 131 3.68 -22.38 8.10
CA GLU A 131 3.25 -23.73 8.45
C GLU A 131 4.35 -24.44 9.30
N PRO A 132 3.97 -25.31 10.25
CA PRO A 132 4.88 -25.90 11.24
C PRO A 132 6.14 -26.56 10.68
#